data_AF-A0A9W7TJR6-F1
#
_entry.id   AF-A0A9W7TJR6-F1
#
_cell.length_a   1.000
_cell.length_b   1.000
_cell.length_c   1.000
_cell.angle_alpha   90.00
_cell.angle_beta   90.00
_cell.angle_gamma   90.00
#
_symmetry.space_group_name_H-M   'P 1'
#
loop_
_entity.id
_entity.type
_entity.pdbx_description
1 polymer ?
#
loop_
_entity_poly.entity_id
_entity_poly.type
_entity_poly.pdbx_seq_one_letter_code
_entity_poly.pdbx_strand_id
1 'polypeptide(L)'
;MLHKASSHPKHLFRGIVKGQLIRYQRICTLNQDETQARMELFRALRERGYSRGMLRRIQREVQVRKPTPRQQLQPRVLPLVIGHSATNQKLASKIRKNFVDSTLRQDVVERSRMVVAFTRGKNLADLLVHSKFTNRKQHKIQGRRALVRSGQTRVHRVEGGSKIRKNGIYLIFCKKCGIKYVGETGGKIRDRLTNHTWNIKTGKGKRTLVIQHFRKHGLKNFGTKVLQTNRDWDLQTRRRRERFWMRRLLTMHPKGLNARY
;
A
#
# COMPACT_ATOMS: atom_id res chain seq x y z
N MET A 1 2.73 34.71 8.23
CA MET A 1 4.07 34.97 8.80
C MET A 1 3.92 35.73 10.10
N LEU A 2 4.90 35.63 11.01
CA LEU A 2 4.87 36.26 12.33
C LEU A 2 4.79 37.79 12.24
N HIS A 3 4.03 38.43 13.13
CA HIS A 3 3.91 39.88 13.23
C HIS A 3 5.15 40.47 13.93
N LYS A 4 5.57 41.69 13.57
CA LYS A 4 6.83 42.25 14.11
C LYS A 4 6.76 42.57 15.61
N ALA A 5 5.56 42.85 16.13
CA ALA A 5 5.30 43.10 17.54
C ALA A 5 5.17 41.82 18.40
N SER A 6 5.25 40.63 17.79
CA SER A 6 5.17 39.36 18.55
C SER A 6 6.41 39.12 19.40
N SER A 7 6.24 38.47 20.55
CA SER A 7 7.30 38.15 21.52
C SER A 7 8.24 37.04 21.03
N HIS A 8 9.10 37.35 20.06
CA HIS A 8 10.13 36.45 19.56
C HIS A 8 11.51 37.14 19.49
N PRO A 9 12.62 36.38 19.56
CA PRO A 9 13.96 36.93 19.42
C PRO A 9 14.17 37.70 18.10
N LYS A 10 14.88 38.84 18.15
CA LYS A 10 15.10 39.73 16.99
C LYS A 10 15.69 39.03 15.76
N HIS A 11 16.58 38.05 15.98
CA HIS A 11 17.23 37.30 14.91
C HIS A 11 16.26 36.36 14.15
N LEU A 12 15.18 35.90 14.79
CA LEU A 12 14.21 34.97 14.19
C LEU A 12 13.49 35.61 13.00
N PHE A 13 13.05 36.86 13.16
CA PHE A 13 12.41 37.63 12.10
C PHE A 13 13.29 37.75 10.86
N ARG A 14 14.59 38.03 11.05
CA ARG A 14 15.57 38.06 9.95
C ARG A 14 15.75 36.67 9.33
N GLY A 15 15.87 35.64 10.15
CA GLY A 15 16.04 34.25 9.71
C GLY A 15 14.89 33.77 8.82
N ILE A 16 13.65 34.08 9.18
CA ILE A 16 12.45 33.72 8.41
C ILE A 16 12.50 34.37 7.03
N VAL A 17 12.71 35.69 6.96
CA VAL A 17 12.75 36.41 5.67
C VAL A 17 13.89 35.91 4.80
N LYS A 18 15.09 35.75 5.38
CA LYS A 18 16.26 35.21 4.66
C LYS A 18 16.00 33.81 4.11
N GLY A 19 15.39 32.93 4.91
CA GLY A 19 15.05 31.58 4.51
C GLY A 19 14.00 31.52 3.41
N GLN A 20 13.02 32.43 3.39
CA GLN A 20 12.02 32.53 2.31
C GLN A 20 12.67 32.94 0.99
N LEU A 21 13.51 33.97 1.00
CA LEU A 21 14.20 34.45 -0.21
C LEU A 21 15.12 33.36 -0.81
N ILE A 22 15.88 32.65 0.03
CA ILE A 22 16.71 31.52 -0.42
C ILE A 22 15.85 30.40 -1.01
N ARG A 23 14.65 30.15 -0.45
CA ARG A 23 13.74 29.13 -0.98
C ARG A 23 13.18 29.52 -2.34
N TYR A 24 12.77 30.78 -2.55
CA TYR A 24 12.35 31.25 -3.87
C TYR A 24 13.46 31.10 -4.91
N GLN A 25 14.70 31.46 -4.57
CA GLN A 25 15.85 31.25 -5.46
C GLN A 25 16.13 29.79 -5.83
N ARG A 26 15.68 28.82 -5.01
CA ARG A 26 15.89 27.39 -5.28
C ARG A 26 14.72 26.74 -6.04
N ILE A 27 13.51 27.26 -5.86
CA ILE A 27 12.28 26.67 -6.39
C ILE A 27 11.91 27.31 -7.73
N CYS A 28 12.08 28.62 -7.85
CA CYS A 28 11.78 29.36 -9.08
C CYS A 28 12.86 29.04 -10.13
N THR A 29 12.42 28.57 -11.30
CA THR A 29 13.28 28.34 -12.46
C THR A 29 13.55 29.62 -13.23
N LEU A 30 12.56 30.52 -13.30
CA LEU A 30 12.65 31.82 -13.97
C LEU A 30 12.86 32.96 -12.97
N ASN A 31 13.66 33.96 -13.35
CA ASN A 31 13.91 35.16 -12.53
C ASN A 31 12.65 36.03 -12.36
N GLN A 32 11.68 35.93 -13.29
CA GLN A 32 10.41 36.66 -13.22
C GLN A 32 9.55 36.13 -12.06
N ASP A 33 9.41 34.81 -11.93
CA ASP A 33 8.68 34.16 -10.84
C ASP A 33 9.31 34.45 -9.47
N GLU A 34 10.66 34.46 -9.39
CA GLU A 34 11.38 34.85 -8.17
C GLU A 34 11.02 36.29 -7.77
N THR A 35 10.99 37.20 -8.76
CA THR A 35 10.69 38.61 -8.53
C THR A 35 9.26 38.81 -8.07
N GLN A 36 8.29 38.13 -8.70
CA GLN A 36 6.88 38.19 -8.30
C GLN A 36 6.67 37.65 -6.88
N ALA A 37 7.17 36.45 -6.58
CA ALA A 37 7.04 35.84 -5.25
C ALA A 37 7.69 36.70 -4.16
N ARG A 38 8.83 37.34 -4.47
CA ARG A 38 9.49 38.29 -3.57
C ARG A 38 8.63 39.54 -3.33
N MET A 39 8.01 40.10 -4.37
CA MET A 39 7.13 41.27 -4.24
C MET A 39 5.91 40.96 -3.36
N GLU A 40 5.27 39.81 -3.59
CA GLU A 40 4.15 39.33 -2.77
C GLU A 40 4.56 39.14 -1.30
N LEU A 41 5.71 38.51 -1.07
CA LEU A 41 6.28 38.34 0.26
C LEU A 41 6.50 39.69 0.96
N PHE A 42 7.13 40.65 0.27
CA PHE A 42 7.45 41.95 0.86
C PHE A 42 6.20 42.79 1.09
N ARG A 43 5.16 42.66 0.26
CA ARG A 43 3.84 43.24 0.52
C ARG A 43 3.27 42.68 1.83
N ALA A 44 3.18 41.36 1.95
CA ALA A 44 2.60 40.70 3.11
C ALA A 44 3.41 40.85 4.42
N LEU A 45 4.71 41.18 4.33
CA LEU A 45 5.54 41.48 5.49
C LEU A 45 5.44 42.94 5.92
N ARG A 46 5.27 43.88 4.97
CA ARG A 46 5.06 45.30 5.29
C ARG A 46 3.77 45.50 6.08
N GLU A 47 2.69 44.83 5.68
CA GLU A 47 1.41 44.82 6.40
C GLU A 47 1.53 44.29 7.84
N ARG A 48 2.62 43.56 8.15
CA ARG A 48 2.89 42.97 9.47
C ARG A 48 3.94 43.73 10.29
N GLY A 49 4.25 44.97 9.89
CA GLY A 49 5.16 45.86 10.62
C GLY A 49 6.65 45.67 10.33
N TYR A 50 7.03 44.98 9.25
CA TYR A 50 8.44 44.84 8.87
C TYR A 50 8.90 46.09 8.11
N SER A 51 10.00 46.71 8.55
CA SER A 51 10.51 47.93 7.93
C SER A 51 11.11 47.67 6.54
N ARG A 52 10.87 48.59 5.60
CA ARG A 52 11.40 48.51 4.23
C ARG A 52 12.94 48.44 4.22
N GLY A 53 13.59 49.16 5.12
CA GLY A 53 15.05 49.14 5.26
C GLY A 53 15.60 47.75 5.65
N MET A 54 14.94 47.08 6.60
CA MET A 54 15.31 45.72 7.01
C MET A 54 15.18 44.73 5.85
N LEU A 55 14.06 44.78 5.11
CA LEU A 55 13.80 43.88 3.98
C LEU A 55 14.84 44.08 2.86
N ARG A 56 15.16 45.34 2.50
CA ARG A 56 16.19 45.66 1.51
C ARG A 56 17.58 45.20 1.93
N ARG A 57 17.92 45.30 3.22
CA ARG A 57 19.21 44.79 3.74
C ARG A 57 19.30 43.27 3.60
N ILE A 58 18.26 42.55 4.00
CA ILE A 58 18.22 41.07 3.90
C ILE A 58 18.27 40.63 2.43
N GLN A 59 17.60 41.34 1.53
CA GLN A 59 17.64 41.04 0.10
C GLN A 59 19.06 41.12 -0.47
N ARG A 60 19.80 42.19 -0.15
CA ARG A 60 21.20 42.36 -0.59
C ARG A 60 22.08 41.21 -0.09
N GLU A 61 21.92 40.79 1.16
CA GLU A 61 22.69 39.66 1.73
C GLU A 61 22.44 38.33 1.00
N VAL A 62 21.24 38.12 0.45
CA VAL A 62 20.85 36.87 -0.22
C VAL A 62 21.30 36.87 -1.69
N GLN A 63 21.24 38.01 -2.38
CA GLN A 63 21.66 38.13 -3.78
C GLN A 63 23.14 37.82 -4.02
N VAL A 64 24.01 38.08 -3.05
CA VAL A 64 25.47 37.84 -3.15
C VAL A 64 25.83 36.35 -3.23
N ARG A 65 24.89 35.43 -2.96
CA ARG A 65 25.16 33.98 -2.85
C ARG A 65 24.43 33.13 -3.89
N LYS A 66 24.29 33.56 -5.14
CA LYS A 66 23.93 32.61 -6.20
C LYS A 66 25.11 31.64 -6.38
N PRO A 67 25.01 30.35 -6.01
CA PRO A 67 26.02 29.39 -6.44
C PRO A 67 25.94 29.36 -7.96
N THR A 68 27.09 29.50 -8.63
CA THR A 68 27.21 29.22 -10.06
C THR A 68 26.50 27.89 -10.35
N PRO A 69 25.69 27.78 -11.43
CA PRO A 69 25.17 26.49 -11.84
C PRO A 69 26.38 25.57 -12.02
N ARG A 70 26.48 24.49 -11.23
CA ARG A 70 27.49 23.46 -11.48
C ARG A 70 27.16 22.85 -12.84
N GLN A 71 27.76 23.38 -13.91
CA GLN A 71 27.75 22.84 -15.28
C GLN A 71 28.57 21.56 -15.40
N GLN A 72 28.70 20.77 -14.33
CA GLN A 72 29.20 19.41 -14.44
C GLN A 72 27.99 18.53 -14.75
N LEU A 73 28.07 17.74 -15.82
CA LEU A 73 27.16 16.63 -16.08
C LEU A 73 27.10 15.74 -14.82
N GLN A 74 26.19 16.05 -13.90
CA GLN A 74 26.08 15.27 -12.69
C GLN A 74 25.49 13.92 -13.07
N PRO A 75 26.11 12.81 -12.62
CA PRO A 75 25.57 11.49 -12.86
C PRO A 75 24.12 11.45 -12.36
N ARG A 76 23.20 10.86 -13.13
CA ARG A 76 21.80 10.73 -12.75
C ARG A 76 21.72 10.06 -11.37
N VAL A 77 21.12 10.73 -10.39
CA VAL A 77 21.06 10.22 -9.02
C VAL A 77 19.90 9.24 -8.91
N LEU A 78 20.16 8.02 -8.45
CA LEU A 78 19.15 6.99 -8.18
C LEU A 78 18.91 6.87 -6.67
N PRO A 79 17.85 7.48 -6.13
CA PRO A 79 17.59 7.42 -4.70
C PRO A 79 17.00 6.06 -4.29
N LEU A 80 17.63 5.42 -3.31
CA LEU A 80 17.10 4.27 -2.58
C LEU A 80 16.66 4.71 -1.19
N VAL A 81 15.34 4.78 -0.97
CA VAL A 81 14.76 5.20 0.32
C VAL A 81 14.26 3.97 1.08
N ILE A 82 14.84 3.70 2.26
CA ILE A 82 14.48 2.54 3.08
C ILE A 82 14.41 2.89 4.57
N GLY A 83 13.62 2.15 5.35
CA GLY A 83 13.52 2.37 6.79
C GLY A 83 14.83 2.05 7.52
N HIS A 84 15.21 2.86 8.51
CA HIS A 84 16.39 2.65 9.34
C HIS A 84 16.23 1.41 10.23
N SER A 85 16.94 0.32 9.92
CA SER A 85 17.04 -0.88 10.75
C SER A 85 18.36 -1.60 10.48
N ALA A 86 18.84 -2.42 11.43
CA ALA A 86 20.09 -3.17 11.27
C ALA A 86 20.07 -4.08 10.02
N THR A 87 18.93 -4.72 9.74
CA THR A 87 18.73 -5.54 8.54
C THR A 87 18.78 -4.69 7.26
N ASN A 88 18.15 -3.52 7.28
CA ASN A 88 18.11 -2.63 6.11
C ASN A 88 19.45 -1.94 5.84
N GLN A 89 20.28 -1.69 6.87
CA GLN A 89 21.65 -1.22 6.69
C GLN A 89 22.50 -2.28 5.96
N LYS A 90 22.41 -3.54 6.39
CA LYS A 90 23.08 -4.68 5.70
C LYS A 90 22.58 -4.84 4.26
N LEU A 91 21.27 -4.72 4.05
CA LEU A 91 20.65 -4.79 2.73
C LEU A 91 21.12 -3.63 1.83
N ALA A 92 21.13 -2.39 2.33
CA ALA A 92 21.63 -1.23 1.59
C ALA A 92 23.08 -1.40 1.16
N SER A 93 23.92 -1.95 2.05
CA SER A 93 25.32 -2.24 1.72
C SER A 93 25.44 -3.24 0.56
N LYS A 94 24.66 -4.34 0.60
CA LYS A 94 24.63 -5.32 -0.49
C LYS A 94 24.08 -4.75 -1.80
N ILE A 95 22.98 -4.01 -1.75
CA ILE A 95 22.38 -3.38 -2.93
C ILE A 95 23.37 -2.41 -3.57
N ARG A 96 24.06 -1.60 -2.76
CA ARG A 96 25.07 -0.66 -3.27
C ARG A 96 26.24 -1.39 -3.94
N LYS A 97 26.74 -2.48 -3.34
CA LYS A 97 27.80 -3.31 -3.92
C LYS A 97 27.36 -3.91 -5.26
N ASN A 98 26.18 -4.53 -5.30
CA ASN A 98 25.65 -5.14 -6.52
C ASN A 98 25.37 -4.09 -7.60
N PHE A 99 24.94 -2.88 -7.21
CA PHE A 99 24.73 -1.79 -8.14
C PHE A 99 26.03 -1.37 -8.81
N VAL A 100 27.11 -1.13 -8.04
CA VAL A 100 28.43 -0.82 -8.59
C VAL A 100 28.93 -1.92 -9.52
N ASP A 101 28.82 -3.18 -9.10
CA ASP A 101 29.23 -4.36 -9.87
C ASP A 101 28.41 -4.51 -11.18
N SER A 102 27.11 -4.21 -11.13
CA SER A 102 26.23 -4.27 -12.30
C SER A 102 26.45 -3.11 -13.27
N THR A 103 26.74 -1.90 -12.76
CA THR A 103 27.11 -0.73 -13.58
C THR A 103 28.46 -0.93 -14.28
N LEU A 104 29.37 -1.73 -13.71
CA LEU A 104 30.63 -2.10 -14.37
C LEU A 104 30.44 -3.14 -15.48
N ARG A 105 29.41 -4.00 -15.39
CA ARG A 105 29.16 -5.09 -16.34
C ARG A 105 28.17 -4.77 -17.46
N GLN A 106 27.33 -3.75 -17.29
CA GLN A 106 26.29 -3.38 -18.25
C GLN A 106 26.27 -1.87 -18.49
N ASP A 107 26.42 -1.49 -19.76
CA ASP A 107 26.37 -0.09 -20.21
C ASP A 107 24.93 0.49 -20.21
N VAL A 108 23.93 -0.32 -19.88
CA VAL A 108 22.50 0.03 -19.91
C VAL A 108 22.13 0.99 -18.77
N VAL A 109 22.85 0.95 -17.65
CA VAL A 109 22.65 1.89 -16.55
C VAL A 109 23.58 3.08 -16.78
N GLU A 110 23.14 4.03 -17.60
CA GLU A 110 23.77 5.36 -17.79
C GLU A 110 24.45 5.81 -16.50
N ARG A 111 25.70 6.32 -16.56
CA ARG A 111 26.53 6.82 -15.43
C ARG A 111 25.70 7.41 -14.26
N SER A 112 25.12 6.54 -13.43
CA SER A 112 24.12 6.90 -12.44
C SER A 112 24.67 6.60 -11.07
N ARG A 113 24.52 7.54 -10.14
CA ARG A 113 25.00 7.38 -8.77
C ARG A 113 23.86 7.00 -7.86
N MET A 114 23.91 5.81 -7.27
CA MET A 114 22.95 5.42 -6.25
C MET A 114 23.18 6.18 -4.94
N VAL A 115 22.13 6.77 -4.39
CA VAL A 115 22.14 7.44 -3.08
C VAL A 115 21.16 6.75 -2.16
N VAL A 116 21.65 6.25 -1.02
CA VAL A 116 20.78 5.60 -0.02
C VAL A 116 20.38 6.63 1.02
N ALA A 117 19.07 6.78 1.26
CA ALA A 117 18.51 7.59 2.31
C ALA A 117 17.71 6.71 3.28
N PHE A 118 17.95 6.91 4.58
CA PHE A 118 17.23 6.18 5.63
C PHE A 118 16.07 7.01 6.18
N THR A 119 14.89 6.39 6.28
CA THR A 119 13.73 6.98 6.92
C THR A 119 13.56 6.45 8.33
N ARG A 120 13.07 7.27 9.25
CA ARG A 120 12.68 6.80 10.58
C ARG A 120 11.54 5.79 10.47
N GLY A 121 11.51 4.81 11.37
CA GLY A 121 10.35 3.94 11.53
C GLY A 121 9.12 4.73 11.98
N LYS A 122 7.92 4.18 11.73
CA LYS A 122 6.67 4.76 12.26
C LYS A 122 6.61 4.53 13.76
N ASN A 123 6.43 5.59 14.54
CA ASN A 123 6.20 5.47 15.98
C ASN A 123 4.71 5.33 16.31
N LEU A 124 4.36 5.12 17.58
CA LEU A 124 2.96 4.99 18.02
C LEU A 124 2.14 6.23 17.66
N ALA A 125 2.69 7.43 17.77
CA ALA A 125 1.99 8.65 17.35
C ALA A 125 1.71 8.66 15.84
N ASP A 126 2.67 8.28 15.00
CA ASP A 126 2.50 8.16 13.55
C ASP A 126 1.48 7.07 13.17
N LEU A 127 1.24 6.09 14.04
CA LEU A 127 0.27 5.01 13.82
C LEU A 127 -1.14 5.37 14.32
N LEU A 128 -1.23 5.99 15.49
CA LEU A 128 -2.47 6.24 16.23
C LEU A 128 -3.07 7.63 15.95
N VAL A 129 -2.24 8.64 15.69
CA VAL A 129 -2.66 10.03 15.47
C VAL A 129 -2.91 10.28 13.99
N HIS A 130 -3.94 9.66 13.45
CA HIS A 130 -4.55 10.14 12.20
C HIS A 130 -5.88 10.82 12.57
N SER A 131 -5.90 12.16 12.57
CA SER A 131 -7.06 13.00 12.93
C SER A 131 -8.26 12.87 11.99
N LYS A 132 -8.07 12.22 10.84
CA LYS A 132 -9.17 11.85 9.95
C LYS A 132 -9.38 10.35 10.06
N PHE A 133 -10.58 9.95 10.51
CA PHE A 133 -11.19 8.70 10.10
C PHE A 133 -11.40 8.74 8.57
N THR A 134 -10.32 8.74 7.80
CA THR A 134 -10.39 8.24 6.45
C THR A 134 -10.85 6.81 6.62
N ASN A 135 -11.97 6.47 6.00
CA ASN A 135 -12.47 5.11 5.91
C ASN A 135 -11.45 4.32 5.07
N ARG A 136 -10.28 4.07 5.67
CA ARG A 136 -9.12 3.42 5.05
C ARG A 136 -9.63 2.04 4.73
N LYS A 137 -9.92 1.81 3.45
CA LYS A 137 -10.08 0.45 2.91
C LYS A 137 -8.87 -0.32 3.42
N GLN A 138 -9.10 -1.25 4.35
CA GLN A 138 -8.07 -2.10 4.91
C GLN A 138 -7.37 -2.85 3.78
N HIS A 139 -6.26 -2.32 3.30
CA HIS A 139 -5.38 -3.00 2.36
C HIS A 139 -4.02 -3.14 3.02
N LYS A 140 -3.84 -4.26 3.73
CA LYS A 140 -2.73 -5.23 3.59
C LYS A 140 -2.70 -6.12 4.83
N ILE A 141 -3.52 -7.17 4.81
CA ILE A 141 -3.11 -8.43 5.42
C ILE A 141 -2.26 -9.10 4.35
N GLN A 142 -0.93 -9.13 4.55
CA GLN A 142 -0.04 -10.02 3.81
C GLN A 142 -0.66 -11.42 3.84
N GLY A 143 -0.86 -11.99 2.64
CA GLY A 143 -1.59 -13.24 2.47
C GLY A 143 -1.03 -14.32 3.39
N ARG A 144 -1.79 -14.68 4.43
CA ARG A 144 -1.63 -15.96 5.09
C ARG A 144 -1.93 -17.03 4.05
N ARG A 145 -0.87 -17.58 3.47
CA ARG A 145 -0.88 -18.75 2.61
C ARG A 145 -1.52 -19.88 3.42
N ALA A 146 -2.75 -20.26 3.08
CA ALA A 146 -3.46 -21.32 3.78
C ALA A 146 -3.18 -22.64 3.07
N LEU A 147 -2.76 -23.65 3.81
CA LEU A 147 -2.66 -25.01 3.32
C LEU A 147 -4.05 -25.67 3.43
N VAL A 148 -4.46 -26.40 2.38
CA VAL A 148 -5.66 -27.25 2.42
C VAL A 148 -5.20 -28.70 2.30
N ARG A 149 -5.50 -29.51 3.32
CA ARG A 149 -5.26 -30.95 3.31
C ARG A 149 -6.37 -31.62 2.51
N SER A 150 -6.00 -32.33 1.45
CA SER A 150 -6.86 -33.39 0.92
C SER A 150 -6.85 -34.55 1.92
N GLY A 151 -7.90 -35.38 1.95
CA GLY A 151 -8.00 -36.52 2.88
C GLY A 151 -6.90 -37.57 2.68
N GLN A 152 -6.19 -37.51 1.55
CA GLN A 152 -4.94 -38.21 1.30
C GLN A 152 -3.81 -37.19 1.40
N THR A 153 -2.66 -37.61 1.95
CA THR A 153 -1.38 -36.94 2.31
C THR A 153 -0.89 -35.72 1.50
N ARG A 154 -1.58 -35.29 0.44
CA ARG A 154 -1.28 -34.13 -0.40
C ARG A 154 -1.83 -32.84 0.20
N VAL A 155 -0.90 -31.92 0.46
CA VAL A 155 -1.18 -30.54 0.84
C VAL A 155 -1.24 -29.67 -0.42
N HIS A 156 -2.31 -28.90 -0.59
CA HIS A 156 -2.45 -28.00 -1.74
C HIS A 156 -2.17 -26.55 -1.36
N ARG A 157 -1.31 -25.91 -2.16
CA ARG A 157 -1.02 -24.47 -2.08
C ARG A 157 -2.22 -23.73 -2.64
N VAL A 158 -2.84 -22.92 -1.79
CA VAL A 158 -4.03 -22.15 -2.11
C VAL A 158 -3.66 -20.66 -2.08
N GLU A 159 -4.17 -19.90 -3.05
CA GLU A 159 -3.99 -18.45 -3.07
C GLU A 159 -4.68 -17.86 -1.84
N GLY A 160 -3.87 -17.45 -0.85
CA GLY A 160 -4.33 -16.67 0.30
C GLY A 160 -4.71 -15.26 -0.14
N GLY A 161 -5.81 -15.12 -0.90
CA GLY A 161 -6.16 -13.93 -1.63
C GLY A 161 -7.61 -13.49 -1.42
N SER A 162 -7.83 -12.69 -0.38
CA SER A 162 -8.93 -11.75 -0.11
C SER A 162 -10.37 -12.15 -0.53
N LYS A 163 -11.25 -12.27 0.47
CA LYS A 163 -12.72 -12.43 0.36
C LYS A 163 -13.41 -11.39 -0.56
N ILE A 164 -12.70 -10.37 -1.04
CA ILE A 164 -13.23 -9.21 -1.76
C ILE A 164 -13.15 -9.38 -3.30
N ARG A 165 -12.47 -10.40 -3.83
CA ARG A 165 -12.28 -10.58 -5.29
C ARG A 165 -13.54 -11.11 -6.01
N LYS A 166 -13.77 -10.63 -7.25
CA LYS A 166 -14.73 -11.18 -8.23
C LYS A 166 -14.13 -12.41 -8.93
N ASN A 167 -14.96 -13.25 -9.54
CA ASN A 167 -14.57 -14.47 -10.26
C ASN A 167 -13.63 -15.39 -9.45
N GLY A 168 -14.19 -16.31 -8.66
CA GLY A 168 -13.38 -17.20 -7.84
C GLY A 168 -14.05 -18.51 -7.45
N ILE A 169 -13.20 -19.47 -7.07
CA ILE A 169 -13.57 -20.77 -6.50
C ILE A 169 -13.31 -20.73 -5.00
N TYR A 170 -14.28 -21.19 -4.21
CA TYR A 170 -14.19 -21.25 -2.75
C TYR A 170 -14.52 -22.65 -2.23
N LEU A 171 -14.07 -22.90 -1.01
CA LEU A 171 -14.26 -24.11 -0.23
C LEU A 171 -15.06 -23.74 1.02
N ILE A 172 -16.14 -24.45 1.28
CA ILE A 172 -16.82 -24.51 2.58
C ILE A 172 -16.44 -25.85 3.21
N PHE A 173 -16.11 -25.86 4.48
CA PHE A 173 -15.80 -27.09 5.22
C PHE A 173 -16.40 -27.03 6.62
N CYS A 174 -16.80 -28.18 7.14
CA CYS A 174 -17.30 -28.30 8.50
C CYS A 174 -16.15 -28.53 9.47
N LYS A 175 -16.04 -27.70 10.50
CA LYS A 175 -15.03 -27.87 11.57
C LYS A 175 -15.29 -29.10 12.45
N LYS A 176 -16.54 -29.56 12.53
CA LYS A 176 -16.94 -30.71 13.38
C LYS A 176 -16.58 -32.06 12.76
N CYS A 177 -16.92 -32.29 11.49
CA CYS A 177 -16.70 -33.58 10.82
C CYS A 177 -15.74 -33.54 9.63
N GLY A 178 -15.23 -32.36 9.25
CA GLY A 178 -14.28 -32.22 8.15
C GLY A 178 -14.86 -32.35 6.74
N ILE A 179 -16.18 -32.57 6.58
CA ILE A 179 -16.82 -32.65 5.25
C ILE A 179 -16.69 -31.32 4.51
N LYS A 180 -16.57 -31.40 3.17
CA LYS A 180 -16.21 -30.26 2.31
C LYS A 180 -17.22 -30.05 1.19
N TYR A 181 -17.32 -28.81 0.73
CA TYR A 181 -18.09 -28.33 -0.41
C TYR A 181 -17.25 -27.35 -1.22
N VAL A 182 -17.19 -27.50 -2.55
CA VAL A 182 -16.58 -26.53 -3.45
C VAL A 182 -17.68 -25.79 -4.20
N GLY A 183 -17.52 -24.47 -4.37
CA GLY A 183 -18.45 -23.66 -5.16
C GLY A 183 -17.74 -22.58 -5.97
N GLU A 184 -18.36 -22.15 -7.07
CA GLU A 184 -17.95 -20.99 -7.85
C GLU A 184 -18.80 -19.73 -7.60
N THR A 185 -18.26 -18.58 -8.01
CA THR A 185 -19.01 -17.32 -8.12
C THR A 185 -18.38 -16.40 -9.15
N GLY A 186 -19.22 -15.75 -9.97
CA GLY A 186 -18.79 -14.64 -10.82
C GLY A 186 -18.69 -13.30 -10.07
N GLY A 187 -19.61 -13.09 -9.14
CA GLY A 187 -19.59 -11.94 -8.23
C GLY A 187 -18.49 -12.04 -7.16
N LYS A 188 -18.52 -11.13 -6.18
CA LYS A 188 -17.55 -11.14 -5.08
C LYS A 188 -17.75 -12.37 -4.21
N ILE A 189 -16.65 -13.03 -3.84
CA ILE A 189 -16.70 -14.23 -2.99
C ILE A 189 -17.34 -13.96 -1.63
N ARG A 190 -17.10 -12.79 -1.02
CA ARG A 190 -17.73 -12.38 0.25
C ARG A 190 -19.25 -12.41 0.16
N ASP A 191 -19.82 -11.89 -0.92
CA ASP A 191 -21.27 -11.80 -1.08
C ASP A 191 -21.86 -13.21 -1.20
N ARG A 192 -21.20 -14.09 -1.98
CA ARG A 192 -21.59 -15.50 -2.08
C ARG A 192 -21.53 -16.24 -0.74
N LEU A 193 -20.47 -16.04 0.05
CA LEU A 193 -20.33 -16.66 1.37
C LEU A 193 -21.34 -16.11 2.38
N THR A 194 -21.67 -14.82 2.29
CA THR A 194 -22.70 -14.18 3.13
C THR A 194 -24.09 -14.72 2.80
N ASN A 195 -24.38 -14.93 1.51
CA ASN A 195 -25.62 -15.56 1.09
C ASN A 195 -25.72 -17.01 1.58
N HIS A 196 -24.62 -17.77 1.58
CA HIS A 196 -24.60 -19.11 2.18
C HIS A 196 -24.93 -19.08 3.67
N THR A 197 -24.31 -18.20 4.45
CA THR A 197 -24.59 -18.12 5.89
C THR A 197 -26.00 -17.65 6.17
N TRP A 198 -26.52 -16.68 5.40
CA TRP A 198 -27.91 -16.23 5.51
C TRP A 198 -28.89 -17.36 5.17
N ASN A 199 -28.71 -18.08 4.05
CA ASN A 199 -29.56 -19.21 3.67
C ASN A 199 -29.57 -20.33 4.73
N ILE A 200 -28.44 -20.60 5.39
CA ILE A 200 -28.36 -21.56 6.49
C ILE A 200 -29.15 -21.07 7.70
N LYS A 201 -29.04 -19.77 8.06
CA LYS A 201 -29.80 -19.17 9.18
C LYS A 201 -31.30 -19.19 8.94
N THR A 202 -31.73 -18.75 7.75
CA THR A 202 -33.16 -18.65 7.40
C THR A 202 -33.75 -19.99 6.96
N GLY A 203 -32.91 -20.98 6.68
CA GLY A 203 -33.33 -22.27 6.15
C GLY A 203 -33.83 -22.20 4.70
N LYS A 204 -33.55 -21.13 3.96
CA LYS A 204 -33.92 -20.99 2.55
C LYS A 204 -33.09 -21.94 1.69
N GLY A 205 -33.72 -22.89 1.00
CA GLY A 205 -33.03 -23.89 0.18
C GLY A 205 -32.73 -25.22 0.88
N LYS A 206 -33.67 -25.71 1.72
CA LYS A 206 -33.57 -26.96 2.51
C LYS A 206 -33.18 -28.21 1.71
N ARG A 207 -33.29 -28.20 0.38
CA ARG A 207 -32.92 -29.31 -0.52
C ARG A 207 -31.40 -29.42 -0.76
N THR A 208 -30.62 -28.38 -0.45
CA THR A 208 -29.17 -28.43 -0.65
C THR A 208 -28.47 -29.15 0.50
N LEU A 209 -27.53 -30.05 0.17
CA LEU A 209 -26.77 -30.84 1.16
C LEU A 209 -26.00 -29.94 2.14
N VAL A 210 -25.49 -28.80 1.67
CA VAL A 210 -24.79 -27.81 2.51
C VAL A 210 -25.70 -27.30 3.63
N ILE A 211 -26.95 -26.93 3.31
CA ILE A 211 -27.88 -26.38 4.29
C ILE A 211 -28.36 -27.46 5.25
N GLN A 212 -28.70 -28.65 4.75
CA GLN A 212 -29.07 -29.79 5.60
C GLN A 212 -27.95 -30.13 6.60
N HIS A 213 -26.71 -30.11 6.14
CA HIS A 213 -25.54 -30.39 6.97
C HIS A 213 -25.35 -29.35 8.09
N PHE A 214 -25.32 -28.06 7.74
CA PHE A 214 -25.06 -27.01 8.74
C PHE A 214 -26.25 -26.70 9.65
N ARG A 215 -27.47 -27.17 9.34
CA ARG A 215 -28.57 -27.20 10.30
C ARG A 215 -28.32 -28.20 11.42
N LYS A 216 -27.76 -29.38 11.11
CA LYS A 216 -27.39 -30.39 12.10
C LYS A 216 -26.15 -30.00 12.91
N HIS A 217 -25.13 -29.44 12.24
CA HIS A 217 -23.84 -29.13 12.88
C HIS A 217 -23.75 -27.71 13.43
N GLY A 218 -24.66 -26.81 13.05
CA GLY A 218 -24.66 -25.41 13.45
C GLY A 218 -23.63 -24.54 12.72
N LEU A 219 -23.91 -23.23 12.68
CA LEU A 219 -23.05 -22.24 12.01
C LEU A 219 -21.70 -22.01 12.69
N LYS A 220 -21.55 -22.36 13.97
CA LYS A 220 -20.24 -22.30 14.68
C LYS A 220 -19.18 -23.15 13.97
N ASN A 221 -19.62 -24.24 13.34
CA ASN A 221 -18.78 -25.18 12.60
C ASN A 221 -18.58 -24.80 11.12
N PHE A 222 -19.12 -23.68 10.66
CA PHE A 222 -18.96 -23.22 9.29
C PHE A 222 -17.57 -22.62 9.06
N GLY A 223 -16.75 -23.31 8.27
CA GLY A 223 -15.43 -22.87 7.83
C GLY A 223 -15.41 -22.54 6.34
N THR A 224 -14.65 -21.51 5.95
CA THR A 224 -14.52 -21.11 4.53
C THR A 224 -13.07 -20.84 4.17
N LYS A 225 -12.65 -21.22 2.96
CA LYS A 225 -11.36 -20.84 2.34
C LYS A 225 -11.59 -20.45 0.88
N VAL A 226 -10.84 -19.48 0.37
CA VAL A 226 -10.78 -19.17 -1.06
C VAL A 226 -9.76 -20.10 -1.67
N LEU A 227 -10.08 -20.82 -2.77
CA LEU A 227 -9.16 -21.75 -3.42
C LEU A 227 -8.35 -21.09 -4.53
N GLN A 228 -9.03 -20.34 -5.39
CA GLN A 228 -8.41 -19.70 -6.56
C GLN A 228 -9.24 -18.50 -7.01
N THR A 229 -8.58 -17.44 -7.47
CA THR A 229 -9.25 -16.26 -8.04
C THR A 229 -8.59 -15.86 -9.34
N ASN A 230 -9.39 -15.56 -10.37
CA ASN A 230 -8.88 -14.94 -11.58
C ASN A 230 -9.99 -14.07 -12.18
N ARG A 231 -9.69 -12.80 -12.44
CA ARG A 231 -10.65 -11.83 -12.97
C ARG A 231 -11.04 -12.15 -14.40
N ASP A 232 -10.13 -12.76 -15.15
CA ASP A 232 -10.23 -12.94 -16.60
C ASP A 232 -10.92 -14.27 -16.97
N TRP A 233 -11.43 -15.01 -15.98
CA TRP A 233 -12.18 -16.23 -16.24
C TRP A 233 -13.58 -15.95 -16.78
N ASP A 234 -13.86 -16.56 -17.92
CA ASP A 234 -15.22 -16.79 -18.39
C ASP A 234 -15.96 -17.85 -17.55
N LEU A 235 -17.27 -17.97 -17.75
CA LEU A 235 -18.13 -18.92 -17.02
C LEU A 235 -17.69 -20.38 -17.21
N GLN A 236 -17.31 -20.79 -18.42
CA GLN A 236 -16.96 -22.17 -18.73
C GLN A 236 -15.62 -22.56 -18.10
N THR A 237 -14.61 -21.69 -18.19
CA THR A 237 -13.31 -21.81 -17.54
C THR A 237 -13.46 -21.89 -16.02
N ARG A 238 -14.30 -21.04 -15.42
CA ARG A 238 -14.58 -21.07 -13.99
C ARG A 238 -15.25 -22.38 -13.56
N ARG A 239 -16.26 -22.86 -14.29
CA ARG A 239 -16.91 -24.16 -14.07
C ARG A 239 -15.96 -25.36 -14.26
N ARG A 240 -15.04 -25.31 -15.23
CA ARG A 240 -13.98 -26.32 -15.40
C ARG A 240 -13.07 -26.35 -14.17
N ARG A 241 -12.71 -25.19 -13.61
CA ARG A 241 -11.89 -25.08 -12.40
C ARG A 241 -12.64 -25.52 -11.14
N GLU A 242 -13.93 -25.24 -11.03
CA GLU A 242 -14.78 -25.78 -9.96
C GLU A 242 -14.76 -27.31 -9.95
N ARG A 243 -15.05 -27.95 -11.09
CA ARG A 243 -15.01 -29.42 -11.25
C ARG A 243 -13.64 -30.02 -10.95
N PHE A 244 -12.57 -29.33 -11.33
CA PHE A 244 -11.21 -29.73 -10.98
C PHE A 244 -11.01 -29.79 -9.46
N TRP A 245 -11.44 -28.76 -8.73
CA TRP A 245 -11.33 -28.71 -7.27
C TRP A 245 -12.26 -29.69 -6.56
N MET A 246 -13.48 -29.91 -7.07
CA MET A 246 -14.42 -30.91 -6.55
C MET A 246 -13.81 -32.32 -6.57
N ARG A 247 -13.23 -32.72 -7.71
CA ARG A 247 -12.53 -34.01 -7.85
C ARG A 247 -11.31 -34.08 -6.93
N ARG A 248 -10.50 -33.03 -6.92
CA ARG A 248 -9.24 -32.99 -6.17
C ARG A 248 -9.41 -33.04 -4.65
N LEU A 249 -10.48 -32.43 -4.12
CA LEU A 249 -10.76 -32.37 -2.69
C LEU A 249 -11.81 -33.39 -2.23
N LEU A 250 -12.25 -34.27 -3.13
CA LEU A 250 -13.25 -35.32 -2.88
C LEU A 250 -14.53 -34.77 -2.25
N THR A 251 -15.06 -33.66 -2.79
CA THR A 251 -16.24 -32.99 -2.22
C THR A 251 -17.57 -33.50 -2.77
N MET A 252 -17.56 -34.54 -3.60
CA MET A 252 -18.75 -35.18 -4.14
C MET A 252 -19.46 -36.02 -3.08
N HIS A 253 -20.79 -35.95 -3.03
CA HIS A 253 -21.61 -36.85 -2.23
C HIS A 253 -21.37 -38.32 -2.65
N PRO A 254 -21.20 -39.28 -1.71
CA PRO A 254 -21.44 -39.17 -0.27
C PRO A 254 -20.29 -38.64 0.58
N LYS A 255 -19.06 -38.57 0.05
CA LYS A 255 -17.86 -38.15 0.80
C LYS A 255 -17.79 -36.63 1.03
N GLY A 256 -18.62 -35.85 0.33
CA GLY A 256 -18.72 -34.41 0.45
C GLY A 256 -20.14 -33.87 0.21
N LEU A 257 -20.25 -32.55 0.12
CA LEU A 257 -21.54 -31.83 0.08
C LEU A 257 -21.93 -31.34 -1.32
N ASN A 258 -21.15 -31.60 -2.36
CA ASN A 258 -21.55 -31.34 -3.74
C ASN A 258 -22.47 -32.47 -4.23
N ALA A 259 -23.70 -32.12 -4.62
CA ALA A 259 -24.56 -33.01 -5.42
C ALA A 259 -24.03 -33.10 -6.85
N ARG A 260 -24.40 -34.16 -7.59
CA ARG A 260 -23.94 -34.42 -8.97
C ARG A 260 -24.04 -33.17 -9.85
N TYR A 261 -23.11 -33.04 -10.79
CA TYR A 261 -23.04 -31.91 -11.73
C TYR A 261 -24.15 -32.03 -12.78
#